data_AF-A0AAV5VXF4-F1
#
_entry.id   AF-A0AAV5VXF4-F1
#
_cell.length_a   1.000
_cell.length_b   1.000
_cell.length_c   1.000
_cell.angle_alpha   90.00
_cell.angle_beta   90.00
_cell.angle_gamma   90.00
#
_symmetry.space_group_name_H-M   'P 1'
#
loop_
_entity.id
_entity.type
_entity.pdbx_description
1 polymer ?
#
loop_
_entity_poly.entity_id
_entity_poly.type
_entity_poly.pdbx_seq_one_letter_code
_entity_poly.pdbx_strand_id
1 'polypeptide(L)'
;YCLCIFGLTGGIDEPGTIITRTEYNRRYNRNVTDSYLVADHWKDDEFNLRPALVLLCFDSIILGCITIASVLCLLTAYHIRHSQAISERSRYLHRKLLITLAVQTILPVMLVYIPYFSILTLPFLNIPDYGLTAACTSLNSTFPAVDAIVVVLLMTDYRRGLYSMFPSCVRKNRTHSMSEMTSAHSPK
;
A
#
# COMPACT_ATOMS: atom_id res chain seq x y z
N TYR A 1 -13.50 -10.73 -6.43
CA TYR A 1 -13.55 -12.21 -6.48
C TYR A 1 -13.98 -12.71 -7.86
N CYS A 2 -15.16 -12.35 -8.37
CA CYS A 2 -15.63 -12.81 -9.69
C CYS A 2 -14.71 -12.41 -10.87
N LEU A 3 -14.18 -11.18 -10.88
CA LEU A 3 -13.21 -10.72 -11.88
C LEU A 3 -11.90 -11.52 -11.86
N CYS A 4 -11.42 -11.88 -10.67
CA CYS A 4 -10.23 -12.71 -10.50
C CYS A 4 -10.48 -14.12 -11.06
N ILE A 5 -11.65 -14.72 -10.77
CA ILE A 5 -12.03 -16.01 -11.34
C ILE A 5 -12.13 -15.90 -12.87
N PHE A 6 -12.78 -14.86 -13.41
CA PHE A 6 -12.93 -14.75 -14.86
C PHE A 6 -11.60 -14.55 -15.63
N GLY A 7 -10.63 -13.85 -15.02
CA GLY A 7 -9.34 -13.53 -15.67
C GLY A 7 -8.18 -14.48 -15.36
N LEU A 8 -8.23 -15.21 -14.24
CA LEU A 8 -7.14 -16.07 -13.77
C LEU A 8 -7.51 -17.56 -13.75
N THR A 9 -8.74 -17.93 -14.13
CA THR A 9 -9.09 -19.35 -14.29
C THR A 9 -8.56 -19.81 -15.63
N GLY A 10 -7.35 -20.36 -15.61
CA GLY A 10 -6.85 -21.17 -16.71
C GLY A 10 -7.53 -22.54 -16.67
N GLY A 11 -8.04 -23.00 -17.80
CA GLY A 11 -8.55 -24.38 -17.91
C GLY A 11 -7.44 -25.40 -17.59
N ILE A 12 -7.80 -26.56 -17.04
CA ILE A 12 -6.84 -27.62 -16.67
C ILE A 12 -6.02 -28.08 -17.89
N ASP A 13 -6.61 -27.98 -19.08
CA ASP A 13 -6.05 -28.39 -20.37
C ASP A 13 -5.53 -27.22 -21.22
N GLU A 14 -5.43 -26.00 -20.65
CA GLU A 14 -4.87 -24.88 -21.39
C GLU A 14 -3.34 -24.98 -21.50
N PRO A 15 -2.77 -24.73 -22.69
CA PRO A 15 -1.33 -24.92 -22.93
C PRO A 15 -0.44 -24.08 -22.01
N GLY A 16 -0.79 -22.81 -21.71
CA GLY A 16 -0.01 -22.00 -20.76
C GLY A 16 -0.11 -22.47 -19.31
N THR A 17 -1.21 -23.10 -18.91
CA THR A 17 -1.34 -23.77 -17.60
C THR A 17 -0.39 -24.96 -17.50
N ILE A 18 -0.25 -25.75 -18.57
CA ILE A 18 0.64 -26.91 -18.63
C ILE A 18 2.11 -26.49 -18.62
N ILE A 19 2.47 -25.47 -19.42
CA ILE A 19 3.83 -24.92 -19.48
C ILE A 19 4.24 -24.34 -18.13
N THR A 20 3.37 -23.52 -17.53
CA THR A 20 3.65 -22.92 -16.22
C THR A 20 3.73 -23.97 -15.12
N ARG A 21 2.87 -24.99 -15.13
CA ARG A 21 2.93 -26.12 -14.18
C ARG A 21 4.24 -26.89 -14.30
N THR A 22 4.71 -27.12 -15.53
CA THR A 22 5.98 -27.82 -15.81
C THR A 22 7.17 -27.00 -15.33
N GLU A 23 7.20 -25.70 -15.62
CA GLU A 23 8.28 -24.80 -15.19
C GLU A 23 8.28 -24.59 -13.66
N TYR A 24 7.11 -24.52 -13.03
CA TYR A 24 6.99 -24.41 -11.58
C TYR A 24 7.42 -25.70 -10.87
N ASN A 25 7.05 -26.87 -11.41
CA ASN A 25 7.55 -28.15 -10.92
C ASN A 25 9.09 -28.21 -11.04
N ARG A 26 9.65 -27.74 -12.16
CA ARG A 26 11.11 -27.67 -12.35
C ARG A 26 11.82 -26.76 -11.35
N ARG A 27 11.25 -25.61 -11.01
CA ARG A 27 11.89 -24.62 -10.10
C ARG A 27 11.70 -24.94 -8.61
N TYR A 28 10.55 -25.51 -8.23
CA TYR A 28 10.17 -25.66 -6.82
C TYR A 28 9.87 -27.11 -6.40
N ASN A 29 10.01 -28.08 -7.31
CA ASN A 29 9.76 -29.51 -7.11
C ASN A 29 8.39 -29.80 -6.44
N ARG A 30 7.38 -29.00 -6.78
CA ARG A 30 6.00 -29.13 -6.29
C ARG A 30 5.03 -29.20 -7.46
N ASN A 31 4.13 -30.18 -7.41
CA ASN A 31 2.99 -30.27 -8.32
C ASN A 31 1.90 -29.32 -7.85
N VAL A 32 1.58 -28.32 -8.67
CA VAL A 32 0.47 -27.41 -8.39
C VAL A 32 -0.67 -27.70 -9.36
N THR A 33 -1.70 -28.36 -8.83
CA THR A 33 -2.84 -28.85 -9.61
C THR A 33 -3.86 -27.74 -9.87
N ASP A 34 -4.02 -26.79 -8.95
CA ASP A 34 -4.99 -25.68 -9.03
C ASP A 34 -4.32 -24.30 -8.81
N SER A 35 -3.54 -23.84 -9.79
CA SER A 35 -2.92 -22.51 -9.73
C SER A 35 -3.78 -21.45 -10.42
N TYR A 36 -4.51 -20.65 -9.63
CA TYR A 36 -5.20 -19.42 -10.04
C TYR A 36 -4.24 -18.26 -10.42
N LEU A 37 -3.02 -18.55 -10.85
CA LEU A 37 -1.96 -17.55 -11.06
C LEU A 37 -1.38 -17.61 -12.48
N VAL A 38 -2.06 -18.26 -13.42
CA VAL A 38 -1.63 -18.29 -14.83
C VAL A 38 -2.53 -17.34 -15.60
N ALA A 39 -2.13 -16.08 -15.67
CA ALA A 39 -2.64 -15.18 -16.70
C ALA A 39 -1.88 -15.51 -17.99
N ASP A 40 -2.50 -16.31 -18.86
CA ASP A 40 -1.90 -16.72 -20.13
C ASP A 40 -2.05 -15.55 -21.13
N HIS A 41 -1.03 -14.70 -21.27
CA HIS A 41 -1.12 -13.45 -22.05
C HIS A 41 -0.97 -13.69 -23.57
N TRP A 42 -0.37 -14.81 -23.96
CA TRP A 42 -0.13 -15.22 -25.35
C TRP A 42 -0.53 -16.68 -25.53
N LYS A 43 -1.41 -16.96 -26.49
CA LYS A 43 -1.82 -18.33 -26.85
C LYS A 43 -1.68 -18.48 -28.36
N ASP A 44 -0.83 -19.40 -28.79
CA ASP A 44 -0.63 -19.75 -30.21
C ASP A 44 -0.38 -18.54 -31.12
N ASP A 45 0.54 -17.64 -30.73
CA ASP A 45 0.85 -16.35 -31.38
C ASP A 45 -0.28 -15.30 -31.40
N GLU A 46 -1.43 -15.57 -30.76
CA GLU A 46 -2.52 -14.62 -30.59
C GLU A 46 -2.58 -14.04 -29.17
N PHE A 47 -2.84 -12.73 -29.11
CA PHE A 47 -2.92 -11.99 -27.86
C PHE A 47 -4.21 -12.31 -27.10
N ASN A 48 -4.10 -12.80 -25.87
CA ASN A 48 -5.26 -13.10 -25.03
C ASN A 48 -5.84 -11.82 -24.42
N LEU A 49 -6.95 -11.36 -24.99
CA LEU A 49 -7.65 -10.17 -24.53
C LEU A 49 -8.26 -10.34 -23.12
N ARG A 50 -8.55 -11.56 -22.67
CA ARG A 50 -9.18 -11.84 -21.37
C ARG A 50 -8.38 -11.33 -20.16
N PRO A 51 -7.12 -11.75 -19.92
CA PRO A 51 -6.32 -11.22 -18.82
C PRO A 51 -6.12 -9.71 -18.96
N ALA A 52 -5.92 -9.20 -20.18
CA ALA A 52 -5.77 -7.77 -20.44
C ALA A 52 -6.99 -6.94 -20.00
N LEU A 53 -8.21 -7.39 -20.30
CA LEU A 53 -9.44 -6.72 -19.87
C LEU A 53 -9.61 -6.73 -18.35
N VAL A 54 -9.23 -7.83 -17.69
CA VAL A 54 -9.31 -7.92 -16.22
C VAL A 54 -8.30 -6.96 -15.58
N LEU A 55 -7.09 -6.86 -16.12
CA LEU A 55 -6.08 -5.89 -15.70
C LEU A 55 -6.56 -4.45 -15.87
N LEU A 56 -7.08 -4.10 -17.06
CA LEU A 56 -7.64 -2.78 -17.34
C LEU A 56 -8.78 -2.42 -16.39
N CYS A 57 -9.63 -3.38 -16.02
CA CYS A 57 -10.66 -3.17 -15.01
C CYS A 57 -10.06 -2.87 -13.62
N PHE A 58 -9.04 -3.61 -13.18
CA PHE A 58 -8.36 -3.33 -11.91
C PHE A 58 -7.68 -1.97 -11.91
N ASP A 59 -6.98 -1.61 -12.98
CA ASP A 59 -6.35 -0.30 -13.14
C ASP A 59 -7.39 0.82 -13.11
N SER A 60 -8.52 0.65 -13.79
CA SER A 60 -9.63 1.61 -13.79
C SER A 60 -10.19 1.86 -12.39
N ILE A 61 -10.34 0.80 -11.58
CA ILE A 61 -10.80 0.89 -10.20
C ILE A 61 -9.78 1.67 -9.36
N ILE A 62 -8.49 1.33 -9.47
CA ILE A 62 -7.42 1.99 -8.71
C ILE A 62 -7.33 3.48 -9.08
N LEU A 63 -7.35 3.81 -10.37
CA LEU A 63 -7.35 5.19 -10.85
C LEU A 63 -8.59 5.96 -10.38
N GLY A 64 -9.75 5.30 -10.36
CA GLY A 64 -10.98 5.86 -9.81
C GLY A 64 -10.84 6.20 -8.32
N CYS A 65 -10.31 5.28 -7.53
CA CYS A 65 -10.03 5.48 -6.10
C CYS A 65 -9.06 6.66 -5.86
N ILE A 66 -7.96 6.72 -6.61
CA ILE A 66 -6.97 7.81 -6.52
C ILE A 66 -7.63 9.15 -6.89
N THR A 67 -8.45 9.16 -7.94
CA THR A 67 -9.16 10.38 -8.39
C THR A 67 -10.12 10.87 -7.30
N ILE A 68 -10.94 10.00 -6.74
CA ILE A 68 -11.86 10.35 -5.64
C ILE A 68 -11.08 10.85 -4.42
N ALA A 69 -10.01 10.15 -4.02
CA ALA A 69 -9.16 10.57 -2.91
C ALA A 69 -8.54 11.95 -3.15
N SER A 70 -8.09 12.24 -4.37
CA SER A 70 -7.54 13.55 -4.74
C SER A 70 -8.59 14.65 -4.67
N VAL A 71 -9.81 14.41 -5.16
CA VAL A 71 -10.93 15.35 -5.10
C VAL A 71 -11.32 15.63 -3.64
N LEU A 72 -11.44 14.58 -2.82
CA LEU A 72 -11.73 14.73 -1.40
C LEU A 72 -10.61 15.49 -0.66
N CYS A 73 -9.35 15.23 -1.01
CA CYS A 73 -8.20 15.96 -0.46
C CYS A 73 -8.28 17.45 -0.80
N LEU A 74 -8.56 17.79 -2.06
CA LEU A 74 -8.73 19.18 -2.52
C LEU A 74 -9.91 19.88 -1.84
N LEU A 75 -11.07 19.22 -1.78
CA LEU A 75 -12.26 19.75 -1.10
C LEU A 75 -12.00 19.97 0.38
N THR A 76 -11.32 19.04 1.04
CA THR A 76 -10.96 19.15 2.46
C THR A 76 -9.98 20.29 2.69
N ALA A 77 -8.96 20.43 1.84
CA ALA A 77 -7.99 21.52 1.91
C ALA A 77 -8.66 22.90 1.67
N TYR A 78 -9.57 22.96 0.69
CA TYR A 78 -10.35 24.16 0.40
C TYR A 78 -11.24 24.55 1.58
N HIS A 79 -11.99 23.58 2.14
CA HIS A 79 -12.87 23.81 3.28
C HIS A 79 -12.10 24.29 4.51
N ILE A 80 -10.93 23.70 4.79
CA ILE A 80 -10.04 24.11 5.88
C ILE A 80 -9.52 25.54 5.69
N ARG A 81 -9.22 25.94 4.46
CA ARG A 81 -8.68 27.27 4.15
C ARG A 81 -9.74 28.36 4.24
N HIS A 82 -11.00 28.05 3.91
CA HIS A 82 -12.08 29.03 3.84
C HIS A 82 -12.94 29.09 5.11
N SER A 83 -12.98 28.03 5.91
CA SER A 83 -13.82 27.98 7.12
C SER A 83 -13.17 28.73 8.28
N GLN A 84 -13.82 29.81 8.73
CA GLN A 84 -13.45 30.54 9.94
C GLN A 84 -13.96 29.86 11.23
N ALA A 85 -14.81 28.83 11.10
CA ALA A 85 -15.43 28.13 12.23
C ALA A 85 -14.60 26.93 12.74
N ILE A 86 -13.50 26.57 12.06
CA ILE A 86 -12.68 25.41 12.43
C ILE A 86 -11.65 25.82 13.49
N SER A 87 -11.63 25.09 14.60
CA SER A 87 -10.61 25.28 15.63
C SER A 87 -9.19 24.98 15.09
N GLU A 88 -8.19 25.70 15.61
CA GLU A 88 -6.78 25.49 15.25
C GLU A 88 -6.32 24.02 15.45
N ARG A 89 -6.85 23.35 16.47
CA ARG A 89 -6.58 21.93 16.74
C ARG A 89 -7.13 21.02 15.63
N SER A 90 -8.37 21.23 15.20
CA SER A 90 -8.99 20.43 14.14
C SER A 90 -8.29 20.65 12.79
N ARG A 91 -7.89 21.89 12.50
CA ARG A 91 -7.12 22.23 11.29
C ARG A 91 -5.78 21.49 11.25
N TYR A 92 -5.06 21.45 12.37
CA TYR A 92 -3.82 20.69 12.49
C TYR A 92 -4.02 19.19 12.23
N LEU A 93 -5.07 18.60 12.82
CA LEU A 93 -5.36 17.18 12.68
C LEU A 93 -5.71 16.82 11.23
N HIS A 94 -6.59 17.58 10.58
CA HIS A 94 -6.94 17.32 9.18
C HIS A 94 -5.74 17.45 8.25
N ARG A 95 -4.90 18.48 8.43
CA ARG A 95 -3.67 18.65 7.62
C ARG A 95 -2.71 17.47 7.80
N LYS A 96 -2.54 17.00 9.02
CA LYS A 96 -1.74 15.79 9.29
C LYS A 96 -2.31 14.57 8.59
N LEU A 97 -3.61 14.33 8.69
CA LEU A 97 -4.26 13.18 8.08
C LEU A 97 -4.15 13.20 6.55
N LEU A 98 -4.32 14.37 5.92
CA LEU A 98 -4.13 14.54 4.48
C LEU A 98 -2.68 14.24 4.03
N ILE A 99 -1.68 14.73 4.79
CA ILE A 99 -0.27 14.43 4.50
C ILE A 99 0.01 12.94 4.66
N THR A 100 -0.51 12.31 5.72
CA THR A 100 -0.38 10.86 5.93
C THR A 100 -1.00 10.07 4.79
N LEU A 101 -2.21 10.43 4.38
CA LEU A 101 -2.91 9.77 3.28
C LEU A 101 -2.15 9.93 1.95
N ALA A 102 -1.58 11.10 1.67
CA ALA A 102 -0.78 11.33 0.47
C ALA A 102 0.47 10.44 0.44
N VAL A 103 1.23 10.37 1.55
CA VAL A 103 2.40 9.49 1.65
C VAL A 103 1.99 8.02 1.50
N GLN A 104 0.91 7.62 2.16
CA GLN A 104 0.35 6.27 2.07
C GLN A 104 -0.18 5.94 0.67
N THR A 105 -0.55 6.92 -0.15
CA THR A 105 -0.98 6.67 -1.53
C THR A 105 0.23 6.53 -2.46
N ILE A 106 1.30 7.30 -2.24
CA ILE A 106 2.52 7.26 -3.07
C ILE A 106 3.28 5.94 -2.87
N LEU A 107 3.34 5.44 -1.63
CA LEU A 107 4.06 4.21 -1.27
C LEU A 107 3.63 2.96 -2.05
N PRO A 108 2.34 2.55 -2.10
CA PRO A 108 1.87 1.43 -2.90
C PRO A 108 2.02 1.70 -4.40
N VAL A 109 1.89 2.94 -4.87
CA VAL A 109 2.15 3.25 -6.28
C VAL A 109 3.60 2.93 -6.65
N MET A 110 4.56 3.30 -5.79
CA MET A 110 5.96 3.03 -6.06
C MET A 110 6.35 1.56 -5.84
N LEU A 111 5.86 0.92 -4.78
CA LEU A 111 6.30 -0.41 -4.34
C LEU A 111 5.47 -1.57 -4.91
N VAL A 112 4.25 -1.30 -5.40
CA VAL A 112 3.33 -2.32 -5.92
C VAL A 112 3.00 -2.04 -7.39
N TYR A 113 2.58 -0.82 -7.72
CA TYR A 113 2.12 -0.52 -9.08
C TYR A 113 3.25 -0.55 -10.12
N ILE A 114 4.43 0.03 -9.82
CA ILE A 114 5.60 -0.06 -10.71
C ILE A 114 6.05 -1.52 -10.97
N PRO A 115 6.28 -2.36 -9.93
CA PRO A 115 6.65 -3.74 -10.16
C PRO A 115 5.55 -4.55 -10.86
N TYR A 116 4.28 -4.24 -10.58
CA TYR A 116 3.16 -4.86 -11.30
C TYR A 116 3.15 -4.49 -12.78
N PHE A 117 3.27 -3.21 -13.11
CA PHE A 117 3.38 -2.73 -14.49
C PHE A 117 4.59 -3.35 -15.22
N SER A 118 5.71 -3.51 -14.52
CA SER A 118 6.92 -4.14 -15.06
C SER A 118 6.69 -5.64 -15.38
N ILE A 119 6.09 -6.39 -14.44
CA ILE A 119 5.70 -7.80 -14.65
C ILE A 119 4.73 -7.93 -15.83
N LEU A 120 3.81 -6.99 -16.00
CA LEU A 120 2.88 -7.02 -17.13
C LEU A 120 3.58 -6.70 -18.45
N THR A 121 4.44 -5.69 -18.50
CA THR A 121 5.05 -5.25 -19.76
C THR A 121 6.07 -6.27 -20.32
N LEU A 122 6.75 -7.04 -19.47
CA LEU A 122 7.71 -8.08 -19.88
C LEU A 122 7.13 -9.13 -20.86
N PRO A 123 6.01 -9.83 -20.54
CA PRO A 123 5.38 -10.77 -21.46
C PRO A 123 4.78 -10.08 -22.70
N PHE A 124 4.36 -8.81 -22.61
CA PHE A 124 3.93 -8.05 -23.80
C PHE A 124 5.08 -7.76 -24.78
N LEU A 125 6.29 -7.54 -24.27
CA LEU A 125 7.49 -7.27 -25.07
C LEU A 125 8.23 -8.55 -25.50
N ASN A 126 7.73 -9.74 -25.11
CA ASN A 126 8.38 -11.03 -25.29
C ASN A 126 9.83 -11.05 -24.75
N ILE A 127 10.07 -10.33 -23.64
CA ILE A 127 11.39 -10.27 -22.99
C ILE A 127 11.47 -11.41 -21.96
N PRO A 128 12.52 -12.25 -22.01
CA PRO A 128 12.70 -13.32 -21.03
C PRO A 128 12.90 -12.75 -19.61
N ASP A 129 12.26 -13.39 -18.63
CA ASP A 129 12.35 -12.99 -17.22
C ASP A 129 13.72 -13.37 -16.61
N TYR A 130 14.56 -12.37 -16.35
CA TYR A 130 15.85 -12.52 -15.69
C TYR A 130 15.77 -12.46 -14.15
N GLY A 131 14.64 -12.89 -13.56
CA GLY A 131 14.39 -12.86 -12.12
C GLY A 131 13.73 -11.58 -11.63
N LEU A 132 13.25 -10.73 -12.55
CA LEU A 132 12.50 -9.52 -12.23
C LEU A 132 11.16 -9.87 -11.59
N THR A 133 10.50 -10.93 -12.07
CA THR A 133 9.26 -11.43 -11.44
C THR A 133 9.47 -11.78 -9.97
N ALA A 134 10.55 -12.49 -9.65
CA ALA A 134 10.86 -12.88 -8.27
C ALA A 134 11.10 -11.65 -7.37
N ALA A 135 11.89 -10.68 -7.84
CA ALA A 135 12.13 -9.43 -7.12
C ALA A 135 10.83 -8.64 -6.89
N CYS A 136 9.99 -8.51 -7.91
CA CYS A 136 8.71 -7.83 -7.83
C CYS A 136 7.73 -8.54 -6.89
N THR A 137 7.67 -9.88 -6.89
CA THR A 137 6.86 -10.65 -5.95
C THR A 137 7.34 -10.47 -4.50
N SER A 138 8.66 -10.46 -4.26
CA SER A 138 9.22 -10.19 -2.92
C SER A 138 8.89 -8.79 -2.41
N LEU A 139 8.98 -7.77 -3.28
CA LEU A 139 8.59 -6.40 -2.95
C LEU A 139 7.10 -6.32 -2.59
N ASN A 140 6.23 -6.92 -3.40
CA ASN A 140 4.79 -6.99 -3.15
C ASN A 140 4.46 -7.69 -1.82
N SER A 141 5.16 -8.78 -1.50
CA SER A 141 4.94 -9.50 -0.24
C SER A 141 5.38 -8.70 1.00
N THR A 142 6.34 -7.79 0.84
CA THR A 142 6.90 -7.00 1.96
C THR A 142 6.16 -5.67 2.15
N PHE A 143 5.39 -5.23 1.13
CA PHE A 143 4.64 -3.98 1.15
C PHE A 143 3.80 -3.75 2.43
N PRO A 144 3.01 -4.72 2.95
CA PRO A 144 2.19 -4.48 4.13
C PRO A 144 3.01 -4.12 5.38
N ALA A 145 4.20 -4.72 5.51
CA ALA A 145 5.11 -4.42 6.62
C ALA A 145 5.71 -3.01 6.49
N VAL A 146 6.11 -2.62 5.27
CA VAL A 146 6.63 -1.28 5.00
C VAL A 146 5.55 -0.20 5.20
N ASP A 147 4.33 -0.45 4.72
CA ASP A 147 3.20 0.46 4.89
C ASP A 147 2.90 0.72 6.38
N ALA A 148 2.84 -0.35 7.18
CA ALA A 148 2.63 -0.24 8.62
C ALA A 148 3.75 0.57 9.32
N ILE A 149 5.01 0.34 8.95
CA ILE A 149 6.15 1.09 9.49
C ILE A 149 6.05 2.58 9.13
N VAL A 150 5.74 2.90 7.87
CA VAL A 150 5.64 4.28 7.39
C VAL A 150 4.51 5.03 8.10
N VAL A 151 3.34 4.42 8.25
CA VAL A 151 2.21 5.04 8.97
C VAL A 151 2.56 5.32 10.43
N VAL A 152 3.19 4.35 11.12
CA VAL A 152 3.63 4.51 12.51
C VAL A 152 4.69 5.60 12.65
N LEU A 153 5.63 5.69 11.71
CA LEU A 153 6.67 6.72 11.71
C LEU A 153 6.11 8.11 11.38
N LEU A 154 5.15 8.22 10.46
CA LEU A 154 4.65 9.52 10.03
C LEU A 154 3.72 10.12 11.08
N MET A 155 2.82 9.31 11.65
CA MET A 155 1.82 9.76 12.60
C MET A 155 2.45 9.92 13.99
N THR A 156 2.72 11.17 14.39
CA THR A 156 3.43 11.49 15.65
C THR A 156 2.76 10.92 16.90
N ASP A 157 1.43 10.73 16.86
CA ASP A 157 0.66 10.12 17.95
C ASP A 157 0.94 8.62 18.10
N TYR A 158 1.18 7.90 16.98
CA TYR A 158 1.60 6.50 17.02
C TYR A 158 3.02 6.34 17.55
N ARG A 159 3.96 7.22 17.15
CA ARG A 159 5.31 7.25 17.75
C ARG A 159 5.24 7.43 19.26
N ARG A 160 4.41 8.35 19.73
CA ARG A 160 4.24 8.63 21.17
C ARG A 160 3.61 7.45 21.91
N GLY A 161 2.65 6.76 21.30
CA GLY A 161 2.09 5.50 21.80
C GLY A 161 3.12 4.38 21.85
N LEU A 162 3.94 4.23 20.82
CA LEU A 162 5.02 3.24 20.75
C LEU A 162 6.06 3.50 21.85
N TYR A 163 6.48 4.75 22.05
CA TYR A 163 7.36 5.12 23.18
C TYR A 163 6.71 4.91 24.55
N SER A 164 5.39 4.88 24.66
CA SER A 164 4.70 4.53 25.91
C SER A 164 4.59 3.02 26.15
N MET A 165 4.61 2.22 25.08
CA MET A 165 4.62 0.74 25.14
C MET A 165 6.03 0.19 25.36
N PHE A 166 7.07 0.91 24.94
CA PHE A 166 8.44 0.63 25.33
C PHE A 166 8.72 1.26 26.71
N PRO A 167 8.91 0.47 27.78
CA PRO A 167 9.21 1.00 29.11
C PRO A 167 10.66 1.48 29.17
N SER A 168 10.96 2.55 28.44
CA SER A 168 12.21 3.31 28.59
C SER A 168 11.85 4.66 29.20
N CYS A 169 11.68 4.64 30.53
CA CYS A 169 12.01 5.71 31.45
C CYS A 169 11.95 7.15 30.90
N VAL A 170 10.74 7.68 30.66
CA VAL A 170 10.54 9.15 30.58
C VAL A 170 9.64 9.57 31.74
N ARG A 171 10.20 9.42 32.94
CA ARG A 171 9.84 10.27 34.08
C ARG A 171 10.38 11.66 33.77
N LYS A 172 9.58 12.51 33.10
CA LYS A 172 9.89 13.94 32.99
C LYS A 172 9.00 14.72 33.97
N ASN A 173 9.66 15.13 35.06
CA ASN A 173 9.23 15.96 36.17
C ASN A 173 8.02 16.87 35.90
N ARG A 174 6.94 16.60 36.65
CA ARG A 174 5.88 17.59 36.95
C ARG A 174 6.05 18.13 38.39
N THR A 175 7.27 18.15 38.90
CA THR A 175 7.60 18.45 40.30
C THR A 175 8.53 19.65 40.45
N HIS A 176 8.38 20.68 39.62
CA HIS A 176 9.10 21.94 39.83
C HIS A 176 8.25 23.22 39.64
N SER A 177 6.92 23.09 39.55
CA SER A 177 6.02 24.26 39.44
C SER A 177 5.06 24.42 40.63
N MET A 178 5.02 23.45 41.57
CA MET A 178 4.11 23.52 42.74
C MET A 178 4.84 23.94 44.03
N SER A 179 6.19 23.89 44.07
CA SER A 179 6.97 24.24 45.27
C SER A 179 7.44 25.69 45.33
N GLU A 180 7.44 26.44 44.23
CA GLU A 180 7.77 27.87 44.24
C GLU A 180 6.58 28.77 44.58
N MET A 181 5.35 28.27 44.46
CA MET A 181 4.14 29.07 44.73
C MET A 181 3.67 29.00 46.20
N THR A 182 4.17 28.03 46.98
CA THR A 182 3.90 27.91 48.43
C THR A 182 4.95 28.59 49.31
N SER A 183 6.13 28.95 48.79
CA SER A 183 7.15 29.67 49.56
C SER A 183 7.09 31.20 49.40
N ALA A 184 6.27 31.72 48.49
CA ALA A 184 6.11 33.16 48.23
C ALA A 184 4.95 33.81 49.01
N HIS A 185 4.22 33.05 49.84
CA HIS A 185 3.13 33.62 50.63
C HIS A 185 3.26 33.25 52.12
N SER A 186 3.76 34.25 52.88
CA SER A 186 3.61 34.46 54.33
C SER A 186 4.75 34.00 55.25
N PRO A 187 5.13 34.74 56.33
CA PRO A 187 5.02 36.19 56.60
C PRO A 187 6.31 36.83 57.20
N LYS A 188 6.42 38.15 57.09
CA LYS A 188 6.71 39.07 58.21
C LYS A 188 5.82 40.30 58.07
#